data_AF-A0A4C1Z4R2-F1
#
_entry.id   AF-A0A4C1Z4R2-F1
#
_cell.length_a   1.000
_cell.length_b   1.000
_cell.length_c   1.000
_cell.angle_alpha   90.00
_cell.angle_beta   90.00
_cell.angle_gamma   90.00
#
_symmetry.space_group_name_H-M   'P 1'
#
loop_
_entity.id
_entity.type
_entity.pdbx_description
1 polymer ?
#
loop_
_entity_poly.entity_id
_entity_poly.type
_entity_poly.pdbx_seq_one_letter_code
_entity_poly.pdbx_strand_id
1 'polypeptide(L)'
;MDIQPCGSNDSIAYHVAKYISKNEPTVLDRSIIEAIQQVRQEEDDISRRMFKISMKILNERQVSAVECAFRLCGLRLRESSRKTQMINTRLPEQRYRVIRFDNDDNADGFCNNIIDRYTKRPRSNEEFEFDNMCLLEFAMLFEPYYRKKNTF
;
A
#
# COMPACT_ATOMS: atom_id res chain seq x y z
N MET A 1 22.69 12.08 5.95
CA MET A 1 21.64 12.34 6.95
C MET A 1 21.69 13.83 7.23
N ASP A 2 20.66 14.59 6.88
CA ASP A 2 20.59 16.02 7.18
C ASP A 2 19.91 16.18 8.54
N ILE A 3 20.72 16.27 9.60
CA ILE A 3 20.22 16.44 10.96
C ILE A 3 20.14 17.94 11.22
N GLN A 4 18.93 18.49 11.23
CA GLN A 4 18.72 19.90 11.52
C GLN A 4 18.46 20.09 13.03
N PRO A 5 19.36 20.72 13.79
CA PRO A 5 19.09 21.01 15.20
C PRO A 5 17.90 21.97 15.30
N CYS A 6 16.83 21.53 15.95
CA CYS A 6 15.64 22.35 16.19
C CYS A 6 15.64 22.79 17.65
N GLY A 7 15.96 24.07 17.90
CA GLY A 7 16.10 24.62 19.27
C GLY A 7 14.81 25.14 19.91
N SER A 8 13.67 25.06 19.21
CA SER A 8 12.38 25.55 19.71
C SER A 8 11.21 24.74 19.17
N ASN A 9 10.06 24.79 19.86
CA ASN A 9 8.82 24.12 19.45
C ASN A 9 8.36 24.57 18.06
N ASP A 10 8.50 25.86 17.73
CA ASP A 10 8.13 26.40 16.42
C ASP A 10 9.03 25.86 15.31
N SER A 11 10.33 25.72 15.57
CA SER A 11 11.26 25.13 14.62
C SER A 11 10.92 23.66 14.33
N ILE A 12 10.48 22.91 15.34
CA ILE A 12 10.02 21.52 15.18
C ILE A 12 8.76 21.49 14.32
N ALA A 13 7.75 22.30 14.65
CA ALA A 13 6.49 22.36 13.90
C ALA A 13 6.72 22.74 12.43
N TYR A 14 7.58 23.74 12.17
CA TYR A 14 7.97 24.14 10.83
C TYR A 14 8.68 23.02 10.06
N HIS A 15 9.63 22.32 10.71
CA HIS A 15 10.34 21.21 10.07
C HIS A 15 9.39 20.07 9.69
N VAL A 16 8.48 19.70 10.59
CA VAL A 16 7.47 18.67 10.34
C VAL A 16 6.53 19.09 9.20
N ALA A 17 6.00 20.31 9.24
CA ALA A 17 5.11 20.83 8.19
C ALA A 17 5.80 20.88 6.82
N LYS A 18 7.05 21.38 6.77
CA LYS A 18 7.88 21.41 5.55
C LYS A 18 8.11 20.01 5.00
N TYR A 19 8.38 19.04 5.85
CA TYR A 19 8.61 17.65 5.43
C TYR A 19 7.33 16.99 4.93
N ILE A 20 6.21 17.13 5.65
CA ILE A 20 4.91 16.55 5.24
C ILE A 20 4.39 17.19 3.95
N SER A 21 4.69 18.47 3.73
CA SER A 21 4.30 19.19 2.50
C SER A 21 5.25 18.94 1.33
N LYS A 22 6.29 18.12 1.51
CA LYS A 22 7.24 17.81 0.45
C LYS A 22 6.59 16.85 -0.54
N ASN A 23 6.33 17.35 -1.74
CA ASN A 23 5.78 16.53 -2.81
C ASN A 23 6.83 15.56 -3.37
N GLU A 24 6.35 14.44 -3.91
CA GLU A 24 7.19 13.55 -4.71
C GLU A 24 7.79 14.31 -5.91
N PRO A 25 9.00 13.92 -6.37
CA PRO A 25 9.59 14.52 -7.55
C PRO A 25 8.66 14.41 -8.76
N THR A 26 8.41 15.52 -9.45
CA THR A 26 7.55 15.55 -10.64
C THR A 26 8.07 14.69 -11.79
N VAL A 27 9.36 14.36 -11.79
CA VAL A 27 10.01 13.50 -12.79
C VAL A 27 9.76 12.00 -12.57
N LEU A 28 9.29 11.61 -11.39
CA LEU A 28 9.12 10.21 -11.01
C LEU A 28 8.16 9.47 -11.94
N ASP A 29 7.05 10.08 -12.33
CA ASP A 29 6.07 9.42 -13.21
C ASP A 29 6.68 9.13 -14.58
N ARG A 30 7.39 10.10 -15.15
CA ARG A 30 8.02 9.98 -16.46
C ARG A 30 9.11 8.91 -16.46
N SER A 31 9.96 8.90 -15.44
CA SER A 31 11.05 7.94 -15.36
C SER A 31 10.59 6.50 -15.13
N ILE A 32 9.50 6.30 -14.40
CA ILE A 32 8.86 5.00 -14.23
C ILE A 32 8.30 4.54 -15.58
N ILE A 33 7.62 5.42 -16.32
CA ILE A 33 7.11 5.10 -17.67
C ILE A 33 8.25 4.69 -18.59
N GLU A 34 9.35 5.44 -18.61
CA GLU A 34 10.54 5.14 -19.43
C GLU A 34 11.16 3.79 -19.03
N ALA A 35 11.29 3.51 -17.73
CA ALA A 35 11.80 2.22 -17.25
C ALA A 35 10.88 1.05 -17.64
N ILE A 36 9.56 1.22 -17.56
CA ILE A 36 8.58 0.22 -18.02
C ILE A 36 8.75 -0.04 -19.53
N GLN A 37 8.95 1.01 -20.34
CA GLN A 37 9.15 0.86 -21.78
C GLN A 37 10.45 0.11 -22.10
N GLN A 38 11.55 0.43 -21.43
CA GLN A 38 12.83 -0.27 -21.59
C GLN A 38 12.72 -1.75 -21.24
N VAL A 39 12.15 -2.05 -20.08
CA VAL A 39 12.01 -3.41 -19.55
C VAL A 39 11.04 -4.28 -20.38
N ARG A 40 10.14 -3.66 -21.16
CA ARG A 40 9.29 -4.38 -22.13
C ARG A 40 10.08 -4.87 -23.35
N GLN A 41 11.13 -4.16 -23.75
CA GLN A 41 11.94 -4.48 -24.93
C GLN A 41 13.03 -5.52 -24.63
N GLU A 42 13.33 -5.77 -23.35
CA GLU A 42 14.31 -6.75 -22.90
C GLU A 42 13.73 -8.17 -22.83
N GLU A 43 14.51 -9.18 -23.21
CA GLU A 43 14.20 -10.60 -22.99
C GLU A 43 14.66 -11.06 -21.59
N ASP A 44 14.13 -10.41 -20.55
CA ASP A 44 14.38 -10.81 -19.15
C ASP A 44 13.18 -11.55 -18.54
N ASP A 45 13.42 -12.33 -17.48
CA ASP A 45 12.35 -12.90 -16.66
C ASP A 45 11.54 -11.80 -15.94
N ILE A 46 10.24 -12.04 -15.73
CA ILE A 46 9.31 -11.08 -15.10
C ILE A 46 9.83 -10.60 -13.75
N SER A 47 10.48 -11.48 -12.98
CA SER A 47 11.05 -11.13 -11.67
C SER A 47 12.14 -10.07 -11.79
N ARG A 48 13.03 -10.21 -12.77
CA ARG A 48 14.10 -9.22 -13.06
C ARG A 48 13.52 -7.91 -13.57
N ARG A 49 12.51 -7.98 -14.43
CA ARG A 49 11.77 -6.80 -14.93
C ARG A 49 11.17 -6.00 -13.78
N MET A 50 10.46 -6.68 -12.87
CA MET A 50 9.87 -6.07 -11.68
C MET A 50 10.94 -5.51 -10.74
N PHE A 51 12.06 -6.20 -10.56
CA PHE A 51 13.18 -5.72 -9.76
C PHE A 51 13.77 -4.41 -10.31
N LYS A 52 14.03 -4.33 -11.63
CA LYS A 52 14.54 -3.11 -12.28
C LYS A 52 13.60 -1.93 -12.09
N ILE A 53 12.30 -2.12 -12.32
CA ILE A 53 11.27 -1.08 -12.11
C ILE A 53 11.24 -0.65 -10.63
N SER A 54 11.26 -1.62 -9.71
CA SER A 54 11.27 -1.33 -8.26
C SER A 54 12.50 -0.53 -7.84
N MET A 55 13.68 -0.91 -8.36
CA MET A 55 14.93 -0.20 -8.07
C MET A 55 14.92 1.22 -8.63
N LYS A 56 14.36 1.43 -9.83
CA LYS A 56 14.17 2.77 -10.41
C LYS A 56 13.27 3.64 -9.53
N ILE A 57 12.14 3.10 -9.07
CA ILE A 57 11.24 3.80 -8.13
C ILE A 57 11.98 4.17 -6.84
N LEU A 58 12.73 3.24 -6.25
CA LEU A 58 13.46 3.48 -5.00
C LEU A 58 14.56 4.54 -5.15
N ASN A 59 15.25 4.55 -6.29
CA ASN A 59 16.32 5.51 -6.57
C ASN A 59 15.80 6.93 -6.82
N GLU A 60 14.59 7.07 -7.37
CA GLU A 60 14.06 8.38 -7.73
C GLU A 60 13.13 8.99 -6.69
N ARG A 61 12.47 8.17 -5.88
CA ARG A 61 11.67 8.68 -4.76
C ARG A 61 12.57 9.37 -3.75
N GLN A 62 12.14 10.55 -3.31
CA GLN A 62 12.83 11.25 -2.23
C GLN A 62 12.37 10.70 -0.88
N VAL A 63 13.05 9.65 -0.42
CA VAL A 63 12.84 9.06 0.91
C VAL A 63 13.95 9.46 1.88
N SER A 64 13.63 9.60 3.17
CA SER A 64 14.67 9.80 4.18
C SER A 64 15.52 8.53 4.36
N ALA A 65 16.75 8.67 4.85
CA ALA A 65 17.62 7.51 5.13
C ALA A 65 16.98 6.52 6.13
N VAL A 66 16.27 7.04 7.13
CA VAL A 66 15.54 6.22 8.13
C VAL A 66 14.38 5.48 7.46
N GLU A 67 13.59 6.18 6.64
CA GLU A 67 12.51 5.56 5.89
C GLU A 67 13.02 4.45 4.94
N CYS A 68 14.14 4.69 4.26
CA CYS A 68 14.79 3.71 3.40
C CYS A 68 15.22 2.47 4.20
N ALA A 69 15.90 2.65 5.33
CA ALA A 69 16.31 1.54 6.20
C ALA A 69 15.11 0.72 6.70
N PHE A 70 14.04 1.39 7.14
CA PHE A 70 12.81 0.71 7.58
C PHE A 70 12.17 -0.10 6.44
N ARG A 71 12.09 0.48 5.22
CA ARG A 71 11.54 -0.22 4.05
C ARG A 71 12.41 -1.43 3.65
N LEU A 72 13.72 -1.28 3.60
CA LEU A 72 14.66 -2.35 3.23
C LEU A 72 14.67 -3.50 4.24
N CYS A 73 14.50 -3.19 5.53
CA CYS A 73 14.44 -4.20 6.59
C CYS A 73 13.03 -4.75 6.84
N GLY A 74 12.02 -4.36 6.06
CA GLY A 74 10.63 -4.81 6.27
C GLY A 74 9.99 -4.33 7.57
N LEU A 75 10.49 -3.23 8.15
CA LEU A 75 10.00 -2.65 9.40
C LEU A 75 8.80 -1.73 9.16
N ARG A 76 7.93 -1.61 10.18
CA ARG A 76 6.75 -0.74 10.12
C ARG A 76 7.18 0.72 10.23
N LEU A 77 6.86 1.54 9.22
CA LEU A 77 7.14 2.98 9.19
C LEU A 77 6.27 3.80 10.16
N ARG A 78 5.11 3.27 10.56
CA ARG A 78 4.16 3.94 11.44
C ARG A 78 3.38 2.92 12.23
N GLU A 79 3.20 3.20 13.51
CA GLU A 79 2.17 2.57 14.35
C GLU A 79 1.08 3.60 14.63
N SER A 80 -0.18 3.17 14.51
CA SER A 80 -1.34 4.06 14.62
C SER A 80 -2.50 3.27 15.18
N SER A 81 -3.23 3.88 16.13
CA SER A 81 -4.51 3.35 16.61
C SER A 81 -5.61 3.41 15.55
N ARG A 82 -5.43 4.25 14.52
CA ARG A 82 -6.33 4.39 13.38
C ARG A 82 -5.81 3.61 12.19
N LYS A 83 -6.68 2.82 11.57
CA LYS A 83 -6.44 2.17 10.28
C LYS A 83 -6.77 3.10 9.14
N THR A 84 -6.04 2.96 8.04
CA THR A 84 -6.34 3.61 6.76
C THR A 84 -6.65 2.53 5.73
N GLN A 85 -7.85 2.58 5.14
CA GLN A 85 -8.28 1.65 4.10
C GLN A 85 -8.38 2.40 2.78
N MET A 86 -7.54 2.05 1.81
CA MET A 86 -7.64 2.59 0.45
C MET A 86 -8.73 1.84 -0.32
N ILE A 87 -9.68 2.56 -0.91
CA ILE A 87 -10.74 1.99 -1.76
C ILE A 87 -10.44 2.33 -3.22
N ASN A 88 -10.36 1.32 -4.08
CA ASN A 88 -10.15 1.53 -5.50
C ASN A 88 -11.47 1.96 -6.17
N THR A 89 -11.53 3.23 -6.58
CA THR A 89 -12.71 3.85 -7.21
C THR A 89 -12.83 3.57 -8.70
N ARG A 90 -11.89 2.82 -9.31
CA ARG A 90 -11.98 2.40 -10.72
C ARG A 90 -13.17 1.45 -10.95
N LEU A 91 -13.56 1.30 -12.21
CA LEU A 91 -14.57 0.34 -12.64
C LEU A 91 -14.14 -1.11 -12.34
N PRO A 92 -15.08 -2.04 -12.10
CA PRO A 92 -14.78 -3.42 -11.70
C PRO A 92 -13.72 -4.14 -12.55
N GLU A 93 -13.73 -3.93 -13.86
CA GLU A 93 -12.83 -4.50 -14.86
C GLU A 93 -11.42 -3.88 -14.86
N GLN A 94 -11.26 -2.70 -14.24
CA GLN A 94 -9.99 -1.98 -14.15
C GLN A 94 -9.34 -2.10 -12.77
N ARG A 95 -9.96 -2.81 -11.83
CA ARG A 95 -9.42 -3.00 -10.47
C ARG A 95 -8.34 -4.07 -10.48
N TYR A 96 -7.14 -3.71 -10.06
CA TYR A 96 -6.09 -4.68 -9.79
C TYR A 96 -6.50 -5.61 -8.63
N ARG A 97 -6.08 -6.88 -8.72
CA ARG A 97 -6.29 -7.90 -7.69
C ARG A 97 -4.94 -8.46 -7.26
N VAL A 98 -4.86 -8.87 -6.01
CA VAL A 98 -3.66 -9.49 -5.46
C VAL A 98 -3.78 -11.00 -5.64
N ILE A 99 -2.78 -11.62 -6.26
CA ILE A 99 -2.69 -13.08 -6.39
C ILE A 99 -2.45 -13.66 -5.00
N ARG A 100 -3.15 -14.74 -4.69
CA ARG A 100 -2.94 -15.50 -3.46
C ARG A 100 -2.00 -16.65 -3.78
N PHE A 101 -1.07 -16.91 -2.87
CA PHE A 101 -0.17 -18.06 -2.92
C PHE A 101 -0.53 -19.03 -1.80
N ASP A 102 -0.45 -20.33 -2.07
CA ASP A 102 -0.58 -21.37 -1.06
C ASP A 102 0.70 -21.52 -0.23
N ASN A 103 0.76 -22.53 0.65
CA ASN A 103 1.97 -22.73 1.48
C ASN A 103 3.16 -23.30 0.67
N ASP A 104 2.91 -23.78 -0.55
CA ASP A 104 3.89 -24.37 -1.46
C ASP A 104 4.28 -23.36 -2.57
N ASP A 105 4.00 -22.07 -2.35
CA ASP A 105 4.24 -20.94 -3.26
C ASP A 105 3.55 -21.08 -4.64
N ASN A 106 2.52 -21.92 -4.76
CA ASN A 106 1.71 -22.00 -5.97
C ASN A 106 0.59 -20.94 -5.95
N ALA A 107 0.29 -20.38 -7.11
CA ALA A 107 -0.79 -19.39 -7.24
C ALA A 107 -2.16 -20.05 -7.05
N ASP A 108 -2.84 -19.72 -5.94
CA ASP A 108 -4.17 -20.19 -5.54
C ASP A 108 -5.22 -19.06 -5.65
N GLY A 109 -5.45 -18.60 -6.87
CA GLY A 109 -6.46 -17.59 -7.17
C GLY A 109 -6.14 -16.19 -6.63
N PHE A 110 -7.17 -15.46 -6.18
CA PHE A 110 -7.03 -14.05 -5.76
C PHE A 110 -7.40 -13.83 -4.28
N CYS A 111 -6.74 -12.86 -3.66
CA CYS A 111 -7.08 -12.34 -2.36
C CYS A 111 -8.39 -11.53 -2.43
N ASN A 112 -9.31 -11.79 -1.50
CA ASN A 112 -10.56 -11.04 -1.40
C ASN A 112 -10.28 -9.60 -0.94
N ASN A 113 -10.69 -8.62 -1.74
CA ASN A 113 -10.61 -7.21 -1.38
C ASN A 113 -11.85 -6.76 -0.57
N ILE A 114 -11.88 -5.50 -0.13
CA ILE A 114 -12.99 -4.96 0.66
C ILE A 114 -14.31 -4.91 -0.10
N ILE A 115 -14.27 -4.65 -1.41
CA ILE A 115 -15.44 -4.58 -2.28
C ILE A 115 -16.05 -5.98 -2.45
N ASP A 116 -15.21 -7.01 -2.61
CA ASP A 116 -15.65 -8.40 -2.70
C ASP A 116 -16.36 -8.84 -1.43
N ARG A 117 -15.82 -8.44 -0.26
CA ARG A 117 -16.43 -8.72 1.05
C ARG A 117 -17.73 -7.98 1.24
N TYR A 118 -17.78 -6.71 0.86
CA TYR A 118 -19.01 -5.91 0.89
C TYR A 118 -20.09 -6.50 -0.02
N THR A 119 -19.72 -7.01 -1.19
CA THR A 119 -20.66 -7.64 -2.14
C THR A 119 -21.19 -8.97 -1.60
N LYS A 120 -20.37 -9.71 -0.86
CA LYS A 120 -20.71 -11.00 -0.23
C LYS A 120 -21.21 -10.85 1.22
N ARG A 121 -21.54 -9.64 1.67
CA ARG A 121 -22.01 -9.41 3.03
C ARG A 121 -23.35 -10.15 3.26
N PRO A 122 -23.64 -10.60 4.49
CA PRO A 122 -24.95 -11.14 4.82
C PRO A 122 -26.04 -10.11 4.53
N ARG A 123 -27.20 -10.52 4.02
CA ARG A 123 -28.33 -9.60 3.76
C ARG A 123 -29.17 -9.32 5.01
N SER A 124 -29.27 -10.29 5.92
CA SER A 124 -29.94 -10.12 7.21
C SER A 124 -29.06 -10.64 8.35
N ASN A 125 -28.89 -9.83 9.38
CA ASN A 125 -28.36 -10.24 10.68
C ASN A 125 -29.21 -9.54 11.76
N GLU A 126 -29.36 -10.16 12.93
CA GLU A 126 -30.08 -9.59 14.07
C GLU A 126 -29.42 -8.32 14.61
N GLU A 127 -28.09 -8.21 14.45
CA GLU A 127 -27.30 -7.11 14.99
C GLU A 127 -27.12 -5.92 14.04
N PHE A 128 -27.16 -6.14 12.71
CA PHE A 128 -26.83 -5.11 11.72
C PHE A 128 -27.70 -5.22 10.46
N GLU A 129 -28.22 -4.08 10.03
CA GLU A 129 -28.98 -3.94 8.77
C GLU A 129 -28.03 -3.70 7.58
N PHE A 130 -27.48 -4.79 7.04
CA PHE A 130 -26.48 -4.72 5.96
C PHE A 130 -27.04 -4.23 4.60
N ASP A 131 -28.33 -4.37 4.36
CA ASP A 131 -28.94 -3.96 3.09
C ASP A 131 -28.90 -2.44 2.90
N ASN A 132 -29.11 -1.68 3.98
CA ASN A 132 -29.04 -0.21 3.98
C ASN A 132 -27.63 0.34 4.19
N MET A 133 -26.67 -0.52 4.58
CA MET A 133 -25.30 -0.11 4.86
C MET A 133 -24.51 0.14 3.58
N CYS A 134 -23.90 1.32 3.46
CA CYS A 134 -23.02 1.65 2.34
C CYS A 134 -21.61 1.04 2.51
N LEU A 135 -20.81 1.03 1.43
CA LEU A 135 -19.44 0.50 1.46
C LEU A 135 -18.55 1.24 2.49
N LEU A 136 -18.77 2.54 2.67
CA LEU A 136 -18.00 3.35 3.62
C LEU A 136 -18.27 2.91 5.07
N GLU A 137 -19.54 2.81 5.45
CA GLU A 137 -19.94 2.33 6.78
C GLU A 137 -19.44 0.91 7.03
N PHE A 138 -19.56 0.04 6.03
CA PHE A 138 -19.02 -1.31 6.11
C PHE A 138 -17.50 -1.32 6.34
N ALA A 139 -16.76 -0.46 5.65
CA ALA A 139 -15.31 -0.33 5.81
C ALA A 139 -14.88 0.24 7.17
N MET A 140 -15.74 1.04 7.80
CA MET A 140 -15.49 1.61 9.13
C MET A 140 -15.79 0.63 10.26
N LEU A 141 -16.84 -0.17 10.12
CA LEU A 141 -17.36 -1.03 11.18
C LEU A 141 -16.78 -2.44 11.16
N PHE A 142 -16.38 -2.96 9.99
CA PHE A 142 -15.99 -4.36 9.85
C PHE A 142 -14.55 -4.54 9.40
N GLU A 143 -13.90 -5.53 9.99
CA GLU A 143 -12.56 -5.95 9.61
C GLU A 143 -12.52 -7.42 9.20
N PRO A 144 -11.64 -7.79 8.25
CA PRO A 144 -11.44 -9.17 7.92
C PRO A 144 -10.82 -9.91 9.11
N TYR A 145 -11.56 -10.86 9.67
CA TYR A 145 -11.00 -11.79 10.64
C TYR A 145 -10.14 -12.83 9.91
N TYR A 146 -8.83 -12.77 10.13
CA TYR A 146 -7.91 -13.82 9.73
C TYR A 146 -7.58 -14.66 10.96
N ARG A 147 -8.04 -15.91 10.98
CA ARG A 147 -7.67 -16.84 12.04
C ARG A 147 -6.15 -16.97 12.06
N LYS A 148 -5.51 -16.59 13.17
CA LYS A 148 -4.08 -16.80 13.34
C LYS A 148 -3.83 -18.31 13.27
N LYS A 149 -2.96 -18.77 12.36
CA LYS A 149 -2.44 -20.13 12.43
C LYS A 149 -1.67 -20.22 13.75
N ASN A 150 -2.02 -21.16 14.63
CA ASN A 150 -1.24 -21.44 15.82
C ASN A 150 0.12 -21.98 15.36
N THR A 151 1.11 -21.11 15.21
CA THR A 151 2.52 -21.50 15.14
C THR A 151 2.96 -21.87 16.55
N PHE A 152 3.09 -23.18 16.79
CA PHE A 152 3.92 -23.72 17.86
C PHE A 152 5.37 -23.79 17.39
#